data_AF-A0A2V6XKQ8-F1
#
_entry.id   AF-A0A2V6XKQ8-F1
#
_cell.length_a   1.000
_cell.length_b   1.000
_cell.length_c   1.000
_cell.angle_alpha   90.00
_cell.angle_beta   90.00
_cell.angle_gamma   90.00
#
_symmetry.space_group_name_H-M   'P 1'
#
loop_
_entity.id
_entity.type
_entity.pdbx_description
1 polymer ?
#
loop_
_entity_poly.entity_id
_entity_poly.type
_entity_poly.pdbx_seq_one_letter_code
_entity_poly.pdbx_strand_id
1 'polypeptide(L)'
;MCGVTERSRGSRTTPRPQWAGLYVLVMLMLAALAVVEALVSPGAKLTMLRCGLVLGGFGTMARWTRRNRAALDHLDWCDCASARVTMRLIPSRRGEPVRAADAPTPVEATLEEVAR
;
A
#
# COMPACT_ATOMS: atom_id res chain seq x y z
N MET A 1 -2.25 27.41 -27.69
CA MET A 1 -1.27 27.08 -26.62
C MET A 1 -2.04 26.93 -25.33
N CYS A 2 -2.16 25.72 -24.78
CA CYS A 2 -2.82 25.50 -23.50
C CYS A 2 -1.85 24.75 -22.58
N GLY A 3 -1.31 25.48 -21.61
CA GLY A 3 -0.60 24.89 -20.49
C GLY A 3 -1.57 24.07 -19.67
N VAL A 4 -1.44 22.74 -19.75
CA VAL A 4 -2.04 21.83 -18.79
C VAL A 4 -1.37 22.13 -17.47
N THR A 5 -2.10 22.78 -16.56
CA THR A 5 -1.72 22.81 -15.16
C THR A 5 -1.88 21.38 -14.65
N GLU A 6 -0.79 20.63 -14.66
CA GLU A 6 -0.64 19.43 -13.85
C GLU A 6 -0.88 19.86 -12.41
N ARG A 7 -2.13 19.71 -11.99
CA ARG A 7 -2.53 19.88 -10.60
C ARG A 7 -1.82 18.74 -9.87
N SER A 8 -0.63 19.03 -9.35
CA SER A 8 0.19 18.11 -8.54
C SER A 8 -0.72 17.48 -7.50
N ARG A 9 -1.22 16.29 -7.84
CA ARG A 9 -1.96 15.41 -6.94
C ARG A 9 -0.98 15.17 -5.82
N GLY A 10 -1.31 15.71 -4.65
CA GLY A 10 -0.39 15.87 -3.53
C GLY A 10 0.57 14.70 -3.42
N SER A 11 1.85 15.04 -3.23
CA SER A 11 2.97 14.13 -2.99
C SER A 11 2.63 13.17 -1.84
N ARG A 12 1.82 12.15 -2.12
CA ARG A 12 1.75 10.94 -1.32
C ARG A 12 3.03 10.25 -1.66
N THR A 13 4.08 10.57 -0.90
CA THR A 13 5.35 9.86 -0.93
C THR A 13 5.01 8.38 -0.95
N THR A 14 5.36 7.70 -2.04
CA THR A 14 5.09 6.27 -2.17
C THR A 14 5.66 5.59 -0.93
N PRO A 15 4.86 4.80 -0.19
CA PRO A 15 5.34 4.15 1.02
C PRO A 15 6.45 3.18 0.61
N ARG A 16 7.71 3.57 0.80
CA ARG A 16 8.86 2.72 0.48
C ARG A 16 9.12 1.78 1.64
N PRO A 17 9.23 0.47 1.39
CA PRO A 17 9.59 -0.49 2.43
C PRO A 17 10.96 -0.16 3.02
N GLN A 18 11.04 -0.14 4.35
CA GLN A 18 12.29 0.14 5.07
C GLN A 18 13.14 -1.13 5.20
N TRP A 19 13.72 -1.58 4.09
CA TRP A 19 14.61 -2.74 4.04
C TRP A 19 15.88 -2.55 4.90
N ALA A 20 16.38 -1.32 4.98
CA ALA A 20 17.57 -1.00 5.76
C ALA A 20 17.43 -1.41 7.24
N GLY A 21 16.27 -1.18 7.86
CA GLY A 21 16.01 -1.58 9.24
C GLY A 21 16.03 -3.10 9.44
N LEU A 22 15.58 -3.86 8.43
CA LEU A 22 15.64 -5.32 8.42
C LEU A 22 17.08 -5.82 8.35
N TYR A 23 17.89 -5.27 7.45
CA TYR A 23 19.30 -5.67 7.32
C TYR A 23 20.11 -5.36 8.57
N VAL A 24 19.93 -4.16 9.16
CA VAL A 24 20.60 -3.79 10.42
C VAL A 24 20.21 -4.76 11.54
N LEU A 25 18.93 -5.13 11.63
CA LEU A 25 18.44 -6.08 12.62
C LEU A 25 19.02 -7.49 12.42
N VAL A 26 19.10 -7.98 11.18
CA VAL A 26 19.72 -9.27 10.87
C VAL A 26 21.20 -9.27 11.27
N MET A 27 21.93 -8.21 10.94
CA MET A 27 23.34 -8.06 11.35
C MET A 27 23.48 -8.03 12.87
N LEU A 28 22.56 -7.38 13.59
CA LEU A 28 22.53 -7.36 15.05
C LEU A 28 22.30 -8.77 15.62
N MET A 29 21.35 -9.53 15.06
CA MET A 29 21.09 -10.92 15.48
C MET A 29 22.30 -11.81 15.25
N LEU A 30 22.97 -11.68 14.11
CA LEU A 30 24.20 -12.43 13.81
C LEU A 30 25.35 -12.07 14.74
N ALA A 31 25.54 -10.77 15.02
CA ALA A 31 26.54 -10.31 15.99
C ALA A 31 26.25 -10.84 17.40
N ALA A 32 24.99 -10.79 17.84
CA ALA A 32 24.58 -11.34 19.12
C ALA A 32 24.82 -12.86 19.20
N LEU A 33 24.52 -13.59 18.13
CA LEU A 33 24.80 -15.02 18.05
C LEU A 33 26.31 -15.28 18.15
N ALA A 34 27.15 -14.54 17.41
CA ALA A 34 28.60 -14.68 17.46
C ALA A 34 29.18 -14.44 18.87
N VAL A 35 28.66 -13.43 19.59
CA VAL A 35 29.04 -13.14 20.98
C VAL A 35 28.63 -14.29 21.91
N VAL A 36 27.42 -14.83 21.74
CA VAL A 36 26.91 -15.94 22.55
C VAL A 36 27.74 -17.21 22.34
N GLU A 37 28.08 -17.55 21.10
CA GLU A 37 28.94 -18.70 20.80
C GLU A 37 30.38 -18.50 21.31
N ALA A 38 30.91 -17.28 21.26
CA ALA A 38 32.29 -16.99 21.68
C ALA A 38 32.48 -16.98 23.22
N LEU A 39 31.43 -16.65 23.99
CA LEU A 39 31.57 -16.38 25.43
C LEU A 39 30.89 -17.42 26.34
N VAL A 40 29.97 -18.24 25.84
CA VAL A 40 29.13 -19.09 26.69
C VAL A 40 29.52 -20.55 26.58
N SER A 41 30.01 -21.11 27.69
CA SER A 41 30.27 -22.55 27.82
C SER A 41 28.97 -23.37 27.63
N PRO A 42 29.01 -24.55 26.98
CA PRO A 42 27.82 -25.33 26.66
C PRO A 42 26.93 -25.59 27.88
N GLY A 43 25.64 -25.24 27.80
CA GLY A 43 24.70 -25.47 28.90
C GLY A 43 23.33 -24.80 28.73
N ALA A 44 22.49 -24.87 29.77
CA ALA A 44 21.12 -24.35 29.76
C ALA A 44 21.04 -22.84 29.44
N LYS A 45 22.04 -22.06 29.86
CA LYS A 45 22.14 -20.61 29.58
C LYS A 45 22.30 -20.30 28.09
N LEU A 46 23.13 -21.08 27.39
CA LEU A 46 23.32 -20.97 25.93
C LEU A 46 22.01 -21.27 25.18
N THR A 47 21.30 -22.31 25.61
CA THR A 47 20.02 -22.71 25.01
C THR A 47 18.95 -21.64 25.23
N MET A 48 18.85 -21.08 26.43
CA MET A 48 17.90 -20.00 26.74
C MET A 48 18.19 -18.73 25.92
N LEU A 49 19.47 -18.37 25.74
CA LEU A 49 19.89 -17.26 24.88
C LEU A 49 19.54 -17.50 23.41
N ARG A 50 19.81 -18.70 22.88
CA ARG A 50 19.43 -19.07 21.51
C ARG A 50 17.92 -19.00 21.30
N CYS A 51 17.13 -19.54 22.22
CA CYS A 51 15.66 -19.45 22.17
C CYS A 51 15.17 -18.00 22.20
N GLY A 52 15.73 -17.18 23.09
CA GLY A 52 15.43 -15.75 23.18
C GLY A 52 15.77 -15.01 21.87
N LEU A 53 16.90 -15.34 21.24
CA LEU A 53 17.31 -14.76 19.97
C LEU A 53 16.33 -15.11 18.86
N VAL A 54 15.90 -16.38 18.77
CA VAL A 54 14.92 -16.83 17.79
C VAL A 54 13.58 -16.13 17.99
N LEU A 55 13.06 -16.10 19.22
CA LEU A 55 11.81 -15.41 19.55
C LEU A 55 11.89 -13.90 19.25
N GLY A 56 13.03 -13.28 19.58
CA GLY A 56 13.32 -11.89 19.26
C GLY A 56 13.30 -11.63 17.75
N GLY A 57 13.93 -12.50 16.97
CA GLY A 57 13.91 -12.47 15.50
C GLY A 57 12.50 -12.54 14.93
N PHE A 58 11.68 -13.51 15.40
CA PHE A 58 10.29 -13.61 14.97
C PHE A 58 9.45 -12.39 15.34
N GLY A 59 9.57 -11.90 16.57
CA GLY A 59 8.80 -10.74 17.05
C GLY A 59 9.16 -9.46 16.27
N THR A 60 10.43 -9.26 15.98
CA THR A 60 10.90 -8.12 15.20
C THR A 60 10.51 -8.22 13.72
N MET A 61 10.57 -9.40 13.11
CA MET A 61 10.06 -9.68 11.76
C MET A 61 8.55 -9.37 11.66
N ALA A 62 7.76 -9.84 12.64
CA ALA A 62 6.33 -9.59 12.71
C ALA A 62 6.02 -8.10 12.87
N ARG A 63 6.77 -7.39 13.73
CA ARG A 63 6.63 -5.93 13.93
C ARG A 63 7.01 -5.15 12.67
N TRP A 64 8.08 -5.53 11.99
CA TRP A 64 8.49 -4.92 10.72
C TRP A 64 7.42 -5.11 9.65
N THR A 65 6.87 -6.32 9.51
CA THR A 65 5.82 -6.64 8.55
C THR A 65 4.56 -5.80 8.80
N ARG A 66 4.14 -5.69 10.07
CA ARG A 66 2.99 -4.85 10.44
C ARG A 66 3.21 -3.38 10.10
N ARG A 67 4.42 -2.84 10.32
CA ARG A 67 4.75 -1.45 9.99
C ARG A 67 4.88 -1.19 8.48
N ASN A 68 5.32 -2.18 7.72
CA ASN A 68 5.53 -2.06 6.28
C ASN A 68 4.35 -2.61 5.47
N ARG A 69 3.24 -3.01 6.10
CA ARG A 69 2.10 -3.65 5.43
C ARG A 69 1.58 -2.82 4.25
N ALA A 70 1.37 -1.52 4.44
CA ALA A 70 0.91 -0.64 3.36
C ALA A 70 1.94 -0.50 2.21
N ALA A 71 3.23 -0.59 2.50
CA ALA A 71 4.29 -0.58 1.49
C ALA A 71 4.36 -1.90 0.72
N LEU A 72 4.17 -3.03 1.41
CA LEU A 72 4.13 -4.36 0.82
C LEU A 72 2.87 -4.57 -0.04
N ASP A 73 1.70 -4.14 0.44
CA ASP A 73 0.44 -4.18 -0.32
C ASP A 73 0.54 -3.31 -1.59
N HIS A 74 1.28 -2.19 -1.53
CA HIS A 74 1.51 -1.35 -2.70
C HIS A 74 2.47 -2.00 -3.70
N LEU A 75 3.51 -2.71 -3.24
CA LEU A 75 4.40 -3.48 -4.11
C LEU A 75 3.65 -4.62 -4.82
N ASP A 76 2.85 -5.39 -4.07
CA ASP A 76 2.03 -6.47 -4.61
C ASP A 76 1.01 -5.95 -5.63
N TRP A 77 0.40 -4.80 -5.34
CA TRP A 77 -0.46 -4.11 -6.29
C TRP A 77 0.31 -3.68 -7.55
N CYS A 78 1.51 -3.13 -7.44
CA CYS A 78 2.31 -2.73 -8.60
C CYS A 78 2.68 -3.92 -9.48
N ASP A 79 3.11 -5.04 -8.88
CA ASP A 79 3.42 -6.26 -9.62
C ASP A 79 2.18 -6.79 -10.35
N CYS A 80 1.03 -6.85 -9.67
CA CYS A 80 -0.23 -7.30 -10.26
C CYS A 80 -0.83 -6.32 -11.30
N ALA A 81 -0.78 -5.02 -11.04
CA ALA A 81 -1.35 -3.99 -11.91
C ALA A 81 -0.49 -3.77 -13.17
N SER A 82 0.82 -3.96 -13.08
CA SER A 82 1.71 -3.96 -14.25
C SER A 82 1.30 -5.03 -15.27
N ALA A 83 0.78 -6.16 -14.80
CA ALA A 83 0.31 -7.25 -15.65
C ALA A 83 -1.05 -6.96 -16.32
N ARG A 84 -1.85 -6.00 -15.81
CA ARG A 84 -3.17 -5.70 -16.36
C ARG A 84 -3.55 -4.23 -16.17
N VAL A 85 -3.15 -3.39 -17.11
CA VAL A 85 -3.59 -1.99 -17.20
C VAL A 85 -4.86 -1.93 -18.08
N THR A 86 -6.03 -1.76 -17.46
CA THR A 86 -7.27 -1.49 -18.21
C THR A 86 -7.47 0.02 -18.36
N MET A 87 -7.21 0.55 -19.55
CA MET A 87 -7.46 1.96 -19.86
C MET A 87 -8.94 2.15 -20.24
N ARG A 88 -9.71 2.85 -19.40
CA ARG A 88 -11.05 3.28 -19.76
C ARG A 88 -10.96 4.63 -20.48
N LEU A 89 -11.14 4.60 -21.80
CA LEU A 89 -11.40 5.81 -22.57
C LEU A 89 -12.75 6.37 -22.14
N ILE A 90 -12.73 7.49 -21.43
CA ILE A 90 -13.93 8.29 -21.20
C ILE A 90 -13.99 9.26 -22.37
N PRO A 91 -14.92 9.09 -23.32
CA PRO A 91 -15.10 10.07 -24.37
C PRO A 91 -15.51 11.38 -23.70
N SER A 92 -14.63 12.37 -23.73
CA SER A 92 -15.03 13.72 -23.38
C SER A 92 -15.96 14.18 -24.49
N ARG A 93 -17.27 14.26 -24.20
CA ARG A 93 -18.13 15.14 -24.97
C ARG A 93 -17.56 16.54 -24.78
N ARG A 94 -16.71 17.00 -25.70
CA ARG A 94 -16.66 18.44 -25.99
C ARG A 94 -18.08 18.76 -26.38
N GLY A 95 -18.81 19.40 -25.49
CA GLY A 95 -20.09 19.97 -25.82
C GLY A 95 -19.85 20.87 -27.02
N GLU A 96 -20.31 20.43 -28.18
CA GLU A 96 -20.74 21.37 -29.19
C GLU A 96 -21.72 22.31 -28.48
N PRO A 97 -21.55 23.63 -28.54
CA PRO A 97 -22.41 24.55 -27.82
C PRO A 97 -23.85 24.27 -28.27
N VAL A 98 -24.63 23.69 -27.35
CA VAL A 98 -26.07 23.51 -27.52
C VAL A 98 -26.63 24.91 -27.68
N ARG A 99 -26.93 25.29 -28.92
CA ARG A 99 -27.80 26.43 -29.17
C ARG A 99 -29.09 26.13 -28.42
N ALA A 100 -29.34 26.93 -27.39
CA ALA A 100 -30.55 26.87 -26.60
C ALA A 100 -31.76 26.96 -27.55
N ALA A 101 -32.46 25.85 -27.69
CA ALA A 101 -33.82 25.81 -28.17
C ALA A 101 -34.56 24.74 -27.37
N ASP A 102 -35.55 25.22 -26.63
CA ASP A 102 -36.69 24.52 -26.03
C ASP A 102 -36.51 23.63 -24.79
N ALA A 103 -36.85 24.29 -23.66
CA ALA A 103 -37.82 23.93 -22.62
C ALA A 103 -37.62 22.65 -21.77
N PRO A 104 -37.55 22.78 -20.43
CA PRO A 104 -37.62 21.63 -19.52
C PRO A 104 -39.05 21.10 -19.41
N THR A 105 -39.25 19.80 -19.68
CA THR A 105 -40.48 19.08 -19.37
C THR A 105 -40.55 18.78 -17.86
N PRO A 106 -41.65 19.10 -17.16
CA PRO A 106 -41.84 18.74 -15.76
C PRO A 106 -42.17 17.24 -15.64
N VAL A 107 -41.30 16.49 -14.96
CA VAL A 107 -41.55 15.10 -14.54
C VAL A 107 -42.41 15.13 -13.29
N GLU A 108 -43.72 15.38 -13.44
CA GLU A 108 -44.71 15.17 -12.36
C GLU A 108 -45.93 14.34 -12.81
N ALA A 109 -45.94 13.81 -14.04
CA ALA A 109 -47.08 13.04 -14.55
C ALA A 109 -46.92 11.50 -14.47
N THR A 110 -46.14 10.97 -13.52
CA THR A 110 -45.99 9.50 -13.35
C THR A 110 -46.27 8.99 -11.93
N LEU A 111 -47.07 9.71 -11.13
CA LEU A 111 -47.50 9.24 -9.81
C LEU A 111 -49.01 8.98 -9.67
N GLU A 112 -49.85 9.33 -10.65
CA GLU A 112 -51.30 9.08 -10.57
C GLU A 112 -51.78 7.77 -11.25
N GLU A 113 -50.91 6.98 -11.88
CA GLU A 113 -51.30 5.75 -12.59
C GLU A 113 -51.01 4.43 -11.82
N VAL A 114 -50.65 4.50 -10.53
CA VAL A 114 -50.35 3.31 -9.70
C VAL A 114 -51.32 3.11 -8.52
N ALA A 115 -52.32 3.98 -8.33
CA ALA A 115 -53.30 3.86 -7.25
C ALA A 115 -54.74 3.62 -7.76
N ARG A 116 -54.88 2.70 -8.73
CA ARG A 116 -56.18 2.11 -9.08
C ARG A 116 -56.45 0.86 -8.25
#